data_AF-A0A6A5S8V3-F1
#
_entry.id   AF-A0A6A5S8V3-F1
#
_cell.length_a   1.000
_cell.length_b   1.000
_cell.length_c   1.000
_cell.angle_alpha   90.00
_cell.angle_beta   90.00
_cell.angle_gamma   90.00
#
_symmetry.space_group_name_H-M   'P 1'
#
loop_
_entity.id
_entity.type
_entity.pdbx_description
1 polymer ?
#
loop_
_entity_poly.entity_id
_entity_poly.type
_entity_poly.pdbx_seq_one_letter_code
_entity_poly.pdbx_strand_id
1 'polypeptide(L)'
;MAIFSADNRPLNLAVRALQIVLAIIVIGTVGYAINGYHSHGSVAHTPTGDFDVTVGPPNSWGFLLFCAAWTILVVIFQLVSGNTFGERPLIGYIRVGVEIVAVLSWFAGWIAAAANIGTSACSADHSSCSAIKAGTAFGALTWLLFMFTTAMTISLFNNRKRLPVHHTTSQTTHV
;
A
#
# COMPACT_ATOMS: atom_id res chain seq x y z
N MET A 1 0.01 26.42 13.44
CA MET A 1 0.03 25.12 14.14
C MET A 1 1.39 24.47 13.88
N ALA A 2 2.33 24.72 14.77
CA ALA A 2 3.72 24.26 14.67
C ALA A 2 3.84 22.86 15.26
N ILE A 3 4.00 21.82 14.43
CA ILE A 3 4.32 20.46 14.88
C ILE A 3 5.57 19.90 14.16
N PHE A 4 6.22 20.63 13.24
CA PHE A 4 7.25 20.03 12.40
C PHE A 4 8.53 20.86 12.33
N SER A 5 9.27 20.91 13.42
CA SER A 5 10.67 21.34 13.40
C SER A 5 11.51 20.42 14.29
N ALA A 6 12.48 19.75 13.68
CA ALA A 6 13.50 18.86 14.23
C ALA A 6 13.01 17.48 14.74
N ASP A 7 13.42 16.42 14.02
CA ASP A 7 13.33 14.98 14.35
C ASP A 7 12.03 14.20 14.06
N ASN A 8 11.57 14.24 12.80
CA ASN A 8 10.48 13.38 12.29
C ASN A 8 10.95 12.05 11.67
N ARG A 9 12.23 11.69 11.82
CA ARG A 9 12.77 10.37 11.44
C ARG A 9 12.06 9.20 12.13
N PRO A 10 11.86 9.19 13.46
CA PRO A 10 11.18 8.08 14.13
C PRO A 10 9.73 7.92 13.65
N LEU A 11 9.02 9.03 13.43
CA LEU A 11 7.66 9.01 12.90
C LEU A 11 7.59 8.40 11.50
N ASN A 12 8.47 8.82 10.58
CA ASN A 12 8.50 8.25 9.23
C ASN A 12 8.79 6.75 9.29
N LEU A 13 9.79 6.32 10.07
CA LEU A 13 10.11 4.91 10.25
C LEU A 13 8.94 4.11 10.84
N ALA A 14 8.24 4.65 11.84
CA ALA A 14 7.07 4.01 12.44
C ALA A 14 5.95 3.81 11.41
N VAL A 15 5.68 4.83 10.58
CA VAL A 15 4.67 4.72 9.52
C VAL A 15 5.08 3.70 8.45
N ARG A 16 6.37 3.64 8.08
CA ARG A 16 6.88 2.61 7.15
C ARG A 16 6.78 1.20 7.72
N ALA A 17 7.11 1.04 8.99
CA ALA A 17 6.96 -0.24 9.68
C ALA A 17 5.49 -0.69 9.69
N LEU A 18 4.57 0.25 9.97
CA LEU A 18 3.13 -0.03 9.94
C LEU A 18 2.64 -0.41 8.53
N GLN A 19 3.13 0.25 7.47
CA GLN A 19 2.84 -0.12 6.08
C GLN A 19 3.27 -1.57 5.78
N ILE A 20 4.47 -1.98 6.23
CA ILE A 20 4.96 -3.35 6.04
C ILE A 20 4.10 -4.35 6.83
N VAL A 21 3.81 -4.06 8.10
CA VAL A 21 3.02 -4.97 8.95
C VAL A 21 1.63 -5.20 8.35
N LEU A 22 0.96 -4.13 7.92
CA LEU A 22 -0.35 -4.24 7.27
C LEU A 22 -0.26 -5.02 5.94
N ALA A 23 0.78 -4.79 5.13
CA ALA A 23 1.00 -5.57 3.91
C ALA A 23 1.21 -7.07 4.19
N ILE A 24 1.97 -7.43 5.23
CA ILE A 24 2.17 -8.83 5.64
C ILE A 24 0.85 -9.46 6.08
N ILE A 25 0.04 -8.73 6.86
CA ILE A 25 -1.29 -9.20 7.28
C ILE A 25 -2.18 -9.45 6.05
N VAL A 26 -2.15 -8.57 5.05
CA VAL A 26 -2.89 -8.75 3.79
C VAL A 26 -2.38 -9.98 3.03
N ILE A 27 -1.06 -10.18 2.94
CA ILE A 27 -0.47 -11.38 2.32
C ILE A 27 -0.95 -12.65 3.01
N GLY A 28 -0.91 -12.69 4.34
CA GLY A 28 -1.34 -13.86 5.11
C GLY A 28 -2.83 -14.16 4.97
N THR A 29 -3.69 -13.14 5.12
CA THR A 29 -5.15 -13.29 5.06
C THR A 29 -5.63 -13.65 3.65
N VAL A 30 -5.14 -12.95 2.62
CA VAL A 30 -5.55 -13.22 1.23
C VAL A 30 -4.89 -14.48 0.68
N GLY A 31 -3.64 -14.77 1.05
CA GLY A 31 -2.98 -16.02 0.70
C GLY A 31 -3.71 -17.23 1.29
N TYR A 32 -4.14 -17.14 2.56
CA TYR A 32 -4.97 -18.17 3.18
C TYR A 32 -6.32 -18.34 2.46
N ALA A 33 -6.97 -17.23 2.10
CA ALA A 33 -8.24 -17.28 1.37
C ALA A 33 -8.10 -17.97 0.00
N ILE A 34 -7.03 -17.68 -0.75
CA ILE A 34 -6.74 -18.32 -2.04
C ILE A 34 -6.43 -19.80 -1.87
N ASN A 35 -5.63 -20.17 -0.88
CA ASN A 35 -5.31 -21.58 -0.61
C ASN A 35 -6.56 -22.39 -0.24
N GLY A 36 -7.44 -21.80 0.57
CA GLY A 36 -8.73 -22.41 0.89
C GLY A 36 -9.65 -22.55 -0.34
N TYR A 37 -9.59 -21.59 -1.27
CA TYR A 37 -10.37 -21.65 -2.52
C TYR A 37 -9.92 -22.80 -3.44
N HIS A 38 -8.61 -23.05 -3.58
CA HIS A 38 -8.09 -24.19 -4.36
C HIS A 38 -8.45 -25.56 -3.79
N SER A 39 -8.85 -25.64 -2.52
CA SER A 39 -9.18 -26.90 -1.85
C SER A 39 -10.64 -27.33 -2.09
N HIS A 40 -11.41 -26.58 -2.87
CA HIS A 40 -12.82 -26.86 -3.16
C HIS A 40 -13.08 -26.88 -4.67
N GLY A 41 -13.12 -28.10 -5.23
CA GLY A 41 -13.78 -28.32 -6.52
C GLY A 41 -15.27 -28.06 -6.38
N SER A 42 -15.86 -27.33 -7.33
CA SER A 42 -17.30 -27.18 -7.42
C SER A 42 -17.84 -28.20 -8.42
N VAL A 43 -18.67 -29.12 -7.94
CA VAL A 43 -19.32 -30.12 -8.79
C VAL A 43 -20.39 -29.43 -9.63
N ALA A 44 -20.19 -29.34 -10.94
CA ALA A 44 -21.21 -28.86 -11.86
C ALA A 44 -22.14 -30.02 -12.21
N HIS A 45 -23.39 -29.96 -11.75
CA HIS A 45 -24.44 -30.86 -12.20
C HIS A 45 -24.93 -30.44 -13.59
N THR A 46 -24.67 -31.27 -14.59
CA THR A 46 -25.25 -31.11 -15.93
C THR A 46 -26.17 -32.29 -16.25
N PRO A 47 -27.17 -32.15 -17.16
CA PRO A 47 -28.08 -33.25 -17.54
C PRO A 47 -27.37 -34.51 -18.05
N THR A 48 -26.09 -34.39 -18.42
CA THR A 48 -25.22 -35.44 -18.99
C THR A 48 -24.23 -36.05 -18.00
N GLY A 49 -24.22 -35.60 -16.74
CA GLY A 49 -23.34 -36.10 -15.68
C GLY A 49 -22.74 -35.00 -14.82
N ASP A 50 -22.16 -35.42 -13.70
CA ASP A 50 -21.45 -34.55 -12.76
C ASP A 50 -19.98 -34.45 -13.15
N PHE A 51 -19.50 -33.23 -13.33
CA PHE A 51 -18.09 -32.97 -13.59
C PHE A 51 -17.54 -31.99 -12.56
N ASP A 52 -16.37 -32.30 -12.03
CA ASP A 52 -15.70 -31.44 -11.07
C ASP A 52 -15.07 -30.26 -11.82
N VAL A 53 -15.60 -29.05 -11.60
CA VAL A 53 -15.09 -27.83 -12.23
C VAL A 53 -14.24 -27.11 -11.20
N THR A 54 -12.93 -27.06 -11.44
CA THR A 54 -12.02 -26.23 -10.66
C THR A 54 -12.17 -24.77 -11.07
N VAL A 55 -12.93 -24.00 -10.30
CA VAL A 55 -12.99 -22.54 -10.48
C VAL A 55 -11.72 -21.95 -9.87
N GLY A 56 -11.02 -21.09 -10.59
CA GLY A 56 -9.87 -20.36 -10.06
C GLY A 56 -10.32 -19.23 -9.11
N PRO A 57 -9.47 -18.81 -8.16
CA PRO A 57 -9.77 -17.68 -7.27
C PRO A 57 -10.00 -16.39 -8.07
N PRO A 58 -10.85 -15.47 -7.58
CA PRO A 58 -11.08 -14.19 -8.26
C PRO A 58 -9.79 -13.40 -8.49
N ASN A 59 -9.62 -12.86 -9.70
CA ASN A 59 -8.44 -12.06 -10.08
C ASN A 59 -8.22 -10.83 -9.17
N SER A 60 -9.28 -10.32 -8.54
CA SER A 60 -9.21 -9.21 -7.59
C SER A 60 -8.43 -9.55 -6.32
N TRP A 61 -8.46 -10.81 -5.87
CA TRP A 61 -7.70 -11.27 -4.71
C TRP A 61 -6.20 -11.31 -5.03
N GLY A 62 -5.85 -11.76 -6.24
CA GLY A 62 -4.49 -11.71 -6.76
C GLY A 62 -3.95 -10.28 -6.90
N PHE A 63 -4.77 -9.34 -7.35
CA PHE A 63 -4.38 -7.93 -7.42
C PHE A 63 -4.11 -7.33 -6.02
N LEU A 64 -4.91 -7.66 -5.01
CA LEU A 64 -4.65 -7.21 -3.63
C LEU A 64 -3.32 -7.76 -3.09
N LEU A 65 -2.98 -9.03 -3.39
CA LEU A 65 -1.66 -9.60 -3.07
C LEU A 65 -0.53 -8.87 -3.80
N PHE A 66 -0.72 -8.53 -5.07
CA PHE A 66 0.24 -7.73 -5.82
C PHE A 66 0.47 -6.37 -5.15
N CYS A 67 -0.59 -5.67 -4.72
CA CYS A 67 -0.46 -4.40 -4.00
C CYS A 67 0.34 -4.57 -2.68
N ALA A 68 0.11 -5.67 -1.97
CA ALA A 68 0.84 -5.96 -0.73
C ALA A 68 2.32 -6.25 -1.00
N ALA A 69 2.65 -7.05 -2.01
CA ALA A 69 4.04 -7.30 -2.40
C ALA A 69 4.74 -6.02 -2.91
N TRP A 70 4.04 -5.22 -3.71
CA TRP A 70 4.51 -3.92 -4.20
C TRP A 70 4.86 -2.96 -3.06
N THR A 71 4.11 -3.00 -1.97
CA THR A 71 4.37 -2.16 -0.77
C THR A 71 5.76 -2.40 -0.18
N ILE A 72 6.25 -3.64 -0.22
CA ILE A 72 7.60 -3.97 0.26
C ILE A 72 8.65 -3.24 -0.58
N LEU A 73 8.51 -3.26 -1.92
CA LEU A 73 9.40 -2.56 -2.84
C LEU A 73 9.34 -1.04 -2.65
N VAL A 74 8.14 -0.48 -2.48
CA VAL A 74 7.93 0.95 -2.21
C VAL A 74 8.67 1.35 -0.94
N VAL A 75 8.51 0.62 0.16
CA VAL A 75 9.16 0.97 1.43
C VAL A 75 10.68 0.88 1.33
N ILE A 76 11.22 -0.18 0.70
CA ILE A 76 12.66 -0.31 0.46
C ILE A 76 13.18 0.89 -0.34
N PHE A 77 12.52 1.24 -1.44
CA PHE A 77 12.88 2.40 -2.26
C PHE A 77 12.86 3.70 -1.44
N GLN A 78 11.85 3.91 -0.59
CA GLN A 78 11.72 5.12 0.22
C GLN A 78 12.78 5.25 1.32
N LEU A 79 13.23 4.12 1.88
CA LEU A 79 14.32 4.07 2.87
C LEU A 79 15.68 4.36 2.21
N VAL A 80 15.99 3.70 1.09
CA VAL A 80 17.25 3.89 0.36
C VAL A 80 17.35 5.33 -0.17
N SER A 81 16.25 5.85 -0.74
CA SER A 81 16.19 7.23 -1.24
C SER A 81 16.34 8.29 -0.14
N GLY A 82 15.82 8.00 1.07
CA GLY A 82 15.95 8.89 2.22
C GLY A 82 17.36 8.98 2.80
N ASN A 83 18.14 7.89 2.72
CA ASN A 83 19.47 7.82 3.33
C ASN A 83 20.60 8.21 2.35
N THR A 84 20.44 7.95 1.06
CA THR A 84 21.55 8.00 0.08
C THR A 84 21.51 9.22 -0.84
N PHE A 85 20.33 9.78 -1.13
CA PHE A 85 20.14 10.72 -2.24
C PHE A 85 19.56 12.09 -1.84
N GLY A 86 19.75 12.50 -0.57
CA GLY A 86 19.02 13.58 0.12
C GLY A 86 18.97 14.98 -0.54
N GLU A 87 19.72 15.24 -1.61
CA GLU A 87 19.89 16.58 -2.19
C GLU A 87 19.39 16.72 -3.64
N ARG A 88 18.97 15.64 -4.32
CA ARG A 88 18.59 15.73 -5.74
C ARG A 88 17.09 16.02 -5.92
N PRO A 89 16.68 17.12 -6.58
CA PRO A 89 15.26 17.45 -6.75
C PRO A 89 14.47 16.38 -7.52
N LEU A 90 15.13 15.69 -8.47
CA LEU A 90 14.55 14.58 -9.22
C LEU A 90 14.14 13.41 -8.31
N ILE A 91 14.96 13.05 -7.31
CA ILE A 91 14.60 11.97 -6.38
C ILE A 91 13.37 12.35 -5.56
N GLY A 92 13.22 13.63 -5.20
CA GLY A 92 12.04 14.14 -4.51
C GLY A 92 10.75 13.90 -5.29
N TYR A 93 10.75 14.17 -6.60
CA TYR A 93 9.61 13.90 -7.47
C TYR A 93 9.30 12.41 -7.60
N ILE A 94 10.33 11.56 -7.76
CA ILE A 94 10.14 10.11 -7.85
C ILE A 94 9.55 9.57 -6.54
N ARG A 95 10.03 10.03 -5.38
CA ARG A 95 9.50 9.63 -4.07
C ARG A 95 8.02 9.96 -3.92
N VAL A 96 7.57 11.13 -4.39
CA VAL A 96 6.15 11.49 -4.40
C VAL A 96 5.37 10.65 -5.41
N GLY A 97 5.92 10.43 -6.61
CA GLY A 97 5.28 9.62 -7.64
C GLY A 97 5.02 8.18 -7.21
N VAL A 98 6.00 7.54 -6.56
CA VAL A 98 5.87 6.16 -6.06
C VAL A 98 4.78 6.07 -4.98
N GLU A 99 4.65 7.07 -4.10
CA GLU A 99 3.57 7.12 -3.11
C GLU A 99 2.20 7.26 -3.77
N ILE A 100 2.06 8.12 -4.78
CA ILE A 100 0.80 8.28 -5.51
C ILE A 100 0.40 6.99 -6.21
N VAL A 101 1.35 6.30 -6.85
CA VAL A 101 1.10 4.99 -7.46
C VAL A 101 0.64 3.99 -6.40
N ALA A 102 1.26 3.97 -5.22
CA ALA A 102 0.85 3.11 -4.12
C ALA A 102 -0.58 3.43 -3.63
N VAL A 103 -0.93 4.71 -3.45
CA VAL A 103 -2.29 5.16 -3.11
C VAL A 103 -3.30 4.62 -4.12
N LEU A 104 -3.04 4.82 -5.42
CA LEU A 104 -3.95 4.40 -6.47
C LEU A 104 -4.07 2.88 -6.57
N SER A 105 -2.96 2.15 -6.44
CA SER A 105 -2.96 0.69 -6.47
C SER A 105 -3.75 0.11 -5.30
N TRP A 106 -3.55 0.63 -4.08
CA TRP A 106 -4.28 0.15 -2.93
C TRP A 106 -5.76 0.49 -3.02
N PHE A 107 -6.11 1.70 -3.47
CA PHE A 107 -7.50 2.12 -3.70
C PHE A 107 -8.22 1.15 -4.65
N ALA A 108 -7.62 0.88 -5.80
CA ALA A 108 -8.18 -0.08 -6.75
C ALA A 108 -8.24 -1.50 -6.15
N GLY A 109 -7.23 -1.89 -5.37
CA GLY A 109 -7.11 -3.22 -4.80
C GLY A 109 -8.23 -3.57 -3.85
N TRP A 110 -8.41 -2.76 -2.80
CA TRP A 110 -9.40 -3.06 -1.77
C TRP A 110 -10.84 -2.89 -2.29
N ILE A 111 -11.08 -1.95 -3.20
CA ILE A 111 -12.39 -1.79 -3.87
C ILE A 111 -12.72 -3.01 -4.74
N ALA A 112 -11.76 -3.48 -5.55
CA ALA A 112 -11.97 -4.67 -6.38
C ALA A 112 -12.21 -5.92 -5.54
N ALA A 113 -11.50 -6.07 -4.41
CA ALA A 113 -11.73 -7.15 -3.46
C ALA A 113 -13.11 -7.04 -2.79
N ALA A 114 -13.51 -5.84 -2.36
CA ALA A 114 -14.82 -5.57 -1.77
C ALA A 114 -15.98 -5.89 -2.72
N ALA A 115 -15.86 -5.51 -3.99
CA ALA A 115 -16.87 -5.80 -5.00
C ALA A 115 -17.07 -7.31 -5.24
N ASN A 116 -16.03 -8.12 -5.08
CA ASN A 116 -16.12 -9.57 -5.26
C ASN A 116 -16.69 -10.30 -4.03
N ILE A 117 -16.59 -9.72 -2.83
CA ILE A 117 -17.14 -10.33 -1.60
C ILE A 117 -18.66 -10.47 -1.65
N GLY A 118 -19.36 -9.57 -2.35
CA GLY A 118 -20.82 -9.61 -2.51
C GLY A 118 -21.34 -10.59 -3.57
N THR A 119 -20.46 -11.35 -4.22
CA THR A 119 -20.82 -12.26 -5.32
C THR A 119 -20.85 -13.72 -4.87
N SER A 120 -21.31 -14.63 -5.74
CA SER A 120 -21.36 -16.08 -5.51
C SER A 120 -20.00 -16.72 -5.18
N ALA A 121 -18.89 -16.00 -5.32
CA ALA A 121 -17.55 -16.43 -4.93
C ALA A 121 -17.38 -16.61 -3.40
N CYS A 122 -18.32 -16.09 -2.60
CA CYS A 122 -18.24 -16.08 -1.14
C CYS A 122 -19.61 -16.49 -0.53
N SER A 123 -20.06 -17.72 -0.80
CA SER A 123 -21.21 -18.30 -0.09
C SER A 123 -20.86 -18.51 1.39
N ALA A 124 -21.83 -18.31 2.28
CA ALA A 124 -21.65 -18.02 3.70
C ALA A 124 -20.98 -19.13 4.56
N ASP A 125 -20.59 -20.26 3.99
CA ASP A 125 -20.21 -21.48 4.73
C ASP A 125 -18.69 -21.71 4.84
N HIS A 126 -17.85 -20.79 4.34
CA HIS A 126 -16.41 -21.02 4.23
C HIS A 126 -15.56 -20.04 5.06
N SER A 127 -14.70 -20.57 5.93
CA SER A 127 -13.72 -19.82 6.74
C SER A 127 -12.77 -18.95 5.89
N SER A 128 -12.54 -19.31 4.63
CA SER A 128 -11.77 -18.51 3.67
C SER A 128 -12.44 -17.17 3.33
N CYS A 129 -13.77 -17.10 3.41
CA CYS A 129 -14.52 -15.87 3.13
C CYS A 129 -14.40 -14.83 4.26
N SER A 130 -14.27 -15.26 5.51
CA SER A 130 -14.01 -14.32 6.61
C SER A 130 -12.59 -13.74 6.52
N ALA A 131 -11.62 -14.55 6.07
CA ALA A 131 -10.24 -14.11 5.85
C ALA A 131 -10.14 -13.03 4.75
N ILE A 132 -10.83 -13.19 3.61
CA ILE A 132 -10.79 -12.18 2.54
C ILE A 132 -11.49 -10.87 2.94
N LYS A 133 -12.57 -10.95 3.75
CA LYS A 133 -13.22 -9.76 4.34
C LYS A 133 -12.24 -8.99 5.23
N ALA A 134 -11.52 -9.70 6.10
CA ALA A 134 -10.48 -9.10 6.93
C ALA A 134 -9.35 -8.50 6.08
N GLY A 135 -8.83 -9.25 5.09
CA GLY A 135 -7.79 -8.77 4.17
C GLY A 135 -8.20 -7.51 3.40
N THR A 136 -9.46 -7.43 2.99
CA THR A 136 -10.02 -6.23 2.34
C THR A 136 -10.07 -5.03 3.28
N ALA A 137 -10.48 -5.23 4.52
CA ALA A 137 -10.48 -4.18 5.54
C ALA A 137 -9.06 -3.66 5.85
N PHE A 138 -8.09 -4.56 6.01
CA PHE A 138 -6.68 -4.18 6.15
C PHE A 138 -6.12 -3.49 4.90
N GLY A 139 -6.62 -3.84 3.71
CA GLY A 139 -6.30 -3.12 2.48
C GLY A 139 -6.80 -1.67 2.49
N ALA A 140 -8.01 -1.41 2.98
CA ALA A 140 -8.52 -0.05 3.15
C ALA A 140 -7.73 0.76 4.18
N LEU A 141 -7.31 0.14 5.29
CA LEU A 141 -6.44 0.78 6.28
C LEU A 141 -5.07 1.13 5.69
N THR A 142 -4.48 0.21 4.91
CA THR A 142 -3.21 0.46 4.23
C THR A 142 -3.33 1.60 3.21
N TRP A 143 -4.45 1.69 2.50
CA TRP A 143 -4.74 2.81 1.60
C TRP A 143 -4.75 4.16 2.34
N LEU A 144 -5.45 4.26 3.48
CA LEU A 144 -5.46 5.47 4.31
C LEU A 144 -4.04 5.84 4.80
N LEU A 145 -3.25 4.83 5.15
CA LEU A 145 -1.88 5.04 5.59
C LEU A 145 -1.00 5.61 4.46
N PHE A 146 -1.19 5.14 3.22
CA PHE A 146 -0.52 5.71 2.04
C PHE A 146 -1.00 7.12 1.71
N MET A 147 -2.28 7.43 1.89
CA MET A 147 -2.79 8.81 1.76
C MET A 147 -2.09 9.74 2.75
N PHE A 148 -1.94 9.29 4.00
CA PHE A 148 -1.26 10.04 5.04
C PHE A 148 0.23 10.27 4.73
N THR A 149 0.97 9.23 4.31
CA THR A 149 2.39 9.38 3.93
C THR A 149 2.58 10.27 2.70
N THR A 150 1.67 10.18 1.73
CA THR A 150 1.70 11.04 0.54
C THR A 150 1.53 12.50 0.93
N ALA A 151 0.54 12.82 1.77
CA ALA A 151 0.31 14.18 2.25
C ALA A 151 1.51 14.74 3.05
N MET A 152 2.11 13.93 3.92
CA MET A 152 3.34 14.28 4.62
C MET A 152 4.51 14.54 3.65
N THR A 153 4.69 13.68 2.65
CA THR A 153 5.78 13.83 1.68
C THR A 153 5.61 15.10 0.84
N ILE A 154 4.39 15.40 0.38
CA ILE A 154 4.08 16.60 -0.39
C ILE A 154 4.29 17.87 0.45
N SER A 155 3.80 17.89 1.70
CA SER A 155 3.98 19.05 2.58
C SER A 155 5.45 19.34 2.87
N LEU A 156 6.25 18.29 3.16
CA LEU A 156 7.70 18.43 3.34
C LEU A 156 8.39 18.96 2.07
N PHE A 157 8.00 18.45 0.90
CA PHE A 157 8.55 18.90 -0.36
C PHE A 157 8.21 20.36 -0.67
N ASN A 158 6.96 20.77 -0.45
CA ASN A 158 6.53 22.17 -0.63
C ASN A 158 7.23 23.11 0.35
N ASN A 159 7.43 22.70 1.61
CA ASN A 159 8.16 23.49 2.60
C ASN A 159 9.65 23.63 2.22
N ARG A 160 10.28 22.58 1.67
CA ARG A 160 11.66 22.67 1.16
C ARG A 160 11.81 23.62 -0.03
N LYS A 161 10.81 23.69 -0.92
CA LYS A 161 10.80 24.67 -2.02
C LYS A 161 10.68 26.12 -1.52
N ARG A 162 10.05 26.32 -0.36
CA ARG A 162 9.78 27.65 0.21
C ARG A 162 10.93 28.23 1.03
N LEU A 163 12.02 27.51 1.30
CA LEU A 163 13.20 28.06 1.95
C LEU A 163 14.07 28.74 0.88
N PRO A 164 14.05 30.08 0.76
CA PRO A 164 15.06 30.79 -0.01
C PRO A 164 16.34 30.75 0.84
N VAL A 165 17.46 30.49 0.19
CA VAL A 165 18.77 30.74 0.78
C VAL A 165 18.80 32.22 1.16
N HIS A 166 18.65 32.54 2.45
CA HIS A 166 19.11 33.82 2.96
C HIS A 166 20.63 33.80 2.78
N HIS A 167 21.10 34.41 1.69
CA HIS A 167 22.50 34.79 1.58
C HIS A 167 22.77 35.73 2.75
N THR A 168 23.39 35.22 3.81
CA THR A 168 24.11 36.05 4.76
C THR A 168 25.28 36.65 3.99
N THR A 169 25.05 37.77 3.33
CA THR A 169 26.11 38.59 2.76
C THR A 169 26.99 39.01 3.92
N SER A 170 28.16 38.38 4.03
CA SER A 170 29.23 38.80 4.92
C SER A 170 29.60 40.24 4.55
N GLN A 171 29.18 41.21 5.37
CA GLN A 171 29.75 42.55 5.33
C GLN A 171 31.16 42.48 5.91
N THR A 172 32.12 42.18 5.04
CA THR A 172 33.53 42.53 5.26
C THR A 172 33.72 43.97 4.81
N THR A 173 33.46 44.94 5.68
CA THR A 173 33.95 46.31 5.50
C THR A 173 35.21 46.47 6.34
N HIS A 174 36.35 46.39 5.65
CA HIS A 174 37.57 47.08 6.02
C HIS A 174 37.29 48.59 6.10
N VAL A 175 37.55 49.22 7.26
CA VAL A 175 38.35 50.44 7.42
C VAL A 175 38.99 50.40 8.80
#